data_AF-A0A6H9HKJ5-F1
#
_entry.id   AF-A0A6H9HKJ5-F1
#
_cell.length_a   1.000
_cell.length_b   1.000
_cell.length_c   1.000
_cell.angle_alpha   90.00
_cell.angle_beta   90.00
_cell.angle_gamma   90.00
#
_symmetry.space_group_name_H-M   'P 1'
#
loop_
_entity.id
_entity.type
_entity.pdbx_description
1 polymer ?
#
loop_
_entity_poly.entity_id
_entity_poly.type
_entity_poly.pdbx_seq_one_letter_code
_entity_poly.pdbx_strand_id
1 'polypeptide(L)'
;MNPTVIISYIATAVAFIVGFLLLLGYVGGTFEQNLRITLGVIFIGYSIYRFLYVQSKLRDAKRIEKQELMRIEKEKLFRKNEDAS
;
A
#
# COMPACT_ATOMS: atom_id res chain seq x y z
N MET A 1 0.96 9.93 9.25
CA MET A 1 0.79 8.89 8.21
C MET A 1 0.72 9.59 6.86
N ASN A 2 1.52 9.19 5.86
CA ASN A 2 1.63 9.90 4.59
C ASN A 2 0.27 9.95 3.85
N PRO A 3 -0.27 11.12 3.47
CA PRO A 3 -1.56 11.26 2.78
C PRO A 3 -1.66 10.41 1.51
N THR A 4 -0.57 10.27 0.76
CA THR A 4 -0.49 9.47 -0.46
C THR A 4 -0.76 7.99 -0.20
N VAL A 5 -0.35 7.48 0.96
CA VAL A 5 -0.58 6.09 1.37
C VAL A 5 -2.07 5.87 1.68
N ILE A 6 -2.70 6.81 2.38
CA ILE A 6 -4.13 6.74 2.72
C ILE A 6 -4.98 6.71 1.45
N ILE A 7 -4.71 7.64 0.52
CA ILE A 7 -5.40 7.69 -0.77
C ILE A 7 -5.20 6.38 -1.54
N SER A 8 -4.00 5.80 -1.48
CA SER A 8 -3.72 4.54 -2.15
C SER A 8 -4.48 3.36 -1.56
N TYR A 9 -4.64 3.29 -0.23
CA TYR A 9 -5.48 2.27 0.40
C TYR A 9 -6.96 2.42 0.04
N ILE A 10 -7.50 3.64 0.13
CA ILE A 10 -8.89 3.92 -0.22
C ILE A 10 -9.17 3.56 -1.67
N ALA A 11 -8.32 4.01 -2.60
CA ALA A 11 -8.50 3.73 -4.02
C ALA A 11 -8.37 2.23 -4.35
N THR A 12 -7.54 1.50 -3.59
CA THR A 12 -7.42 0.03 -3.72
C THR A 12 -8.69 -0.67 -3.23
N ALA A 13 -9.25 -0.24 -2.09
CA ALA A 13 -10.49 -0.78 -1.55
C ALA A 13 -11.67 -0.51 -2.50
N VAL A 14 -11.78 0.72 -3.04
CA VAL A 14 -12.81 1.09 -4.01
C VAL A 14 -12.70 0.22 -5.26
N ALA A 15 -11.50 0.07 -5.84
CA ALA A 15 -11.30 -0.78 -7.01
C ALA A 15 -11.66 -2.25 -6.74
N PHE A 16 -11.39 -2.76 -5.53
CA PHE A 16 -11.75 -4.11 -5.15
C PHE A 16 -13.27 -4.29 -5.05
N ILE A 17 -13.96 -3.35 -4.39
CA ILE A 17 -15.42 -3.35 -4.26
C ILE A 17 -16.08 -3.26 -5.63
N VAL A 18 -15.60 -2.39 -6.52
CA VAL A 18 -16.12 -2.28 -7.89
C VAL A 18 -15.92 -3.58 -8.66
N GLY A 19 -14.74 -4.20 -8.57
CA GLY A 19 -14.48 -5.50 -9.18
C GLY A 19 -15.44 -6.59 -8.67
N PHE A 20 -15.70 -6.60 -7.37
CA PHE A 20 -16.63 -7.54 -6.74
C PHE A 20 -18.09 -7.30 -7.17
N LEU A 21 -18.52 -6.04 -7.23
CA LEU A 21 -19.86 -5.67 -7.69
C LEU A 21 -20.09 -5.98 -9.18
N LEU A 22 -19.04 -5.87 -10.01
CA LEU A 22 -19.07 -6.34 -11.39
C LEU A 22 -19.30 -7.85 -11.44
N LEU A 23 -18.57 -8.65 -10.67
CA LEU A 23 -18.76 -10.11 -10.65
C LEU A 23 -20.19 -10.51 -10.26
N LEU A 24 -20.78 -9.82 -9.29
CA LEU A 24 -22.16 -10.05 -8.85
C LEU A 24 -23.22 -9.51 -9.82
N GLY A 25 -22.83 -8.69 -10.80
CA GLY A 25 -23.77 -8.10 -11.76
C GLY A 25 -24.56 -6.90 -11.24
N TYR A 26 -24.23 -6.38 -10.06
CA TYR A 26 -24.85 -5.16 -9.51
C TYR A 26 -24.40 -3.89 -10.25
N VAL A 27 -23.21 -3.92 -10.84
CA VAL A 27 -22.64 -2.83 -11.65
C VAL A 27 -22.43 -3.33 -13.07
N GLY A 28 -22.73 -2.49 -14.07
CA GLY A 28 -22.57 -2.85 -15.47
C GLY A 28 -23.56 -3.90 -15.96
N GLY A 29 -24.82 -3.83 -15.52
CA GLY A 29 -25.88 -4.77 -15.93
C GLY A 29 -26.18 -4.79 -17.43
N THR A 30 -25.76 -3.77 -18.18
CA THR A 30 -25.84 -3.69 -19.64
C THR A 30 -24.68 -4.39 -20.35
N PHE A 31 -23.62 -4.77 -19.64
CA PHE A 31 -22.50 -5.49 -20.22
C PHE A 31 -22.81 -6.98 -20.36
N GLU A 32 -22.29 -7.59 -21.43
CA GLU A 32 -22.28 -9.03 -21.58
C GLU A 32 -21.61 -9.69 -20.37
N GLN A 33 -22.16 -10.83 -19.92
CA GLN A 33 -21.73 -11.52 -18.71
C GLN A 33 -20.22 -11.83 -18.71
N ASN A 34 -19.68 -12.27 -19.85
CA ASN A 34 -18.25 -12.59 -20.00
C ASN A 34 -17.35 -11.36 -19.86
N LEU A 35 -17.76 -10.23 -20.46
CA LEU A 35 -17.04 -8.97 -20.34
C LEU A 35 -17.02 -8.50 -18.89
N ARG A 36 -18.18 -8.58 -18.22
CA ARG A 36 -18.33 -8.18 -16.82
C ARG A 36 -17.46 -9.01 -15.87
N ILE A 37 -17.44 -10.33 -16.05
CA ILE A 37 -16.59 -11.23 -15.27
C ILE A 37 -15.11 -10.90 -15.50
N THR A 38 -14.71 -10.71 -16.76
CA THR A 38 -13.34 -10.35 -17.12
C THR A 38 -12.90 -9.05 -16.45
N LEU A 39 -13.72 -8.00 -16.55
CA LEU A 39 -13.45 -6.72 -15.87
C LEU A 39 -13.41 -6.88 -14.34
N GLY A 40 -14.34 -7.65 -13.76
CA GLY A 40 -14.36 -7.92 -12.33
C GLY A 40 -13.07 -8.56 -11.82
N VAL A 41 -12.58 -9.59 -12.52
CA VAL A 41 -11.31 -10.26 -12.21
C VAL A 41 -10.13 -9.30 -12.37
N ILE A 42 -10.09 -8.51 -13.44
CA ILE A 42 -9.03 -7.52 -13.67
C ILE A 42 -8.98 -6.49 -12.54
N PHE A 43 -10.12 -5.94 -12.12
CA PHE A 43 -10.20 -4.96 -11.05
C PHE A 43 -9.73 -5.55 -9.71
N ILE A 44 -10.15 -6.77 -9.38
CA ILE A 44 -9.71 -7.46 -8.16
C ILE A 44 -8.20 -7.73 -8.21
N GLY A 45 -7.69 -8.26 -9.33
CA GLY A 45 -6.27 -8.54 -9.51
C GLY A 45 -5.42 -7.27 -9.40
N TYR A 46 -5.85 -6.18 -10.03
CA TYR A 46 -5.21 -4.88 -9.93
C TYR A 46 -5.20 -4.35 -8.50
N SER A 47 -6.31 -4.50 -7.76
CA SER A 47 -6.36 -4.11 -6.35
C SER A 47 -5.36 -4.88 -5.50
N ILE A 48 -5.25 -6.19 -5.68
CA ILE A 48 -4.26 -7.01 -4.96
C ILE A 48 -2.84 -6.56 -5.30
N TYR A 49 -2.52 -6.38 -6.59
CA TYR A 49 -1.22 -5.89 -7.04
C TYR A 49 -0.88 -4.54 -6.39
N ARG A 50 -1.81 -3.59 -6.42
CA ARG A 50 -1.62 -2.26 -5.86
C ARG A 50 -1.46 -2.29 -4.34
N PHE A 51 -2.23 -3.13 -3.64
CA PHE A 51 -2.10 -3.33 -2.20
C PHE A 51 -0.68 -3.79 -1.82
N LEU A 52 -0.16 -4.81 -2.53
CA LEU A 52 1.18 -5.33 -2.30
C LEU A 52 2.26 -4.27 -2.58
N TYR A 53 2.08 -3.47 -3.64
CA TYR A 53 2.99 -2.37 -3.98
C TYR A 53 3.03 -1.27 -2.90
N VAL A 54 1.86 -0.89 -2.34
CA VAL A 54 1.81 0.10 -1.25
C VAL A 54 2.45 -0.47 0.02
N GLN A 55 2.20 -1.74 0.32
CA GLN A 55 2.81 -2.46 1.45
C GLN A 55 4.34 -2.55 1.33
N SER A 56 4.89 -2.81 0.14
CA SER A 56 6.35 -2.83 -0.05
C SER A 56 6.95 -1.45 0.18
N LYS A 57 6.40 -0.40 -0.43
CA LYS A 57 6.85 0.99 -0.21
C LYS A 57 6.84 1.41 1.25
N LEU A 58 5.80 1.04 1.99
CA LEU A 58 5.71 1.33 3.43
C LEU A 58 6.77 0.62 4.25
N ARG A 59 7.08 -0.63 3.89
CA ARG A 59 8.10 -1.42 4.56
C ARG A 59 9.50 -0.84 4.34
N ASP A 60 9.78 -0.39 3.12
CA ASP A 60 11.05 0.23 2.78
C ASP A 60 11.22 1.59 3.47
N ALA A 61 10.16 2.41 3.48
CA ALA A 61 10.16 3.68 4.21
C ALA A 61 10.44 3.48 5.71
N LYS A 62 9.78 2.50 6.36
CA LYS A 62 10.04 2.18 7.77
C LYS A 62 11.44 1.62 8.02
N ARG A 63 12.02 0.89 7.05
CA ARG A 63 13.40 0.39 7.16
C ARG A 63 14.41 1.52 7.13
N ILE A 64 14.22 2.50 6.24
CA ILE A 64 15.08 3.69 6.15
C ILE A 64 14.97 4.51 7.44
N GLU A 65 13.77 4.78 7.91
CA GLU A 65 13.54 5.51 9.17
C GLU A 65 14.22 4.82 10.36
N LYS A 66 14.12 3.49 10.46
CA LYS A 66 14.84 2.72 11.50
C LYS A 66 16.37 2.83 11.36
N GLN A 67 16.91 2.83 10.14
CA GLN A 67 18.34 2.98 9.92
C GLN A 67 18.85 4.38 10.33
N GLU A 68 18.07 5.42 10.05
CA GLU A 68 18.38 6.79 10.47
C GLU A 68 18.34 6.92 12.00
N LEU A 69 17.30 6.38 12.65
CA LEU A 69 17.20 6.37 14.11
C LEU A 69 18.39 5.66 14.76
N MET A 70 18.81 4.51 14.24
CA MET A 70 19.99 3.79 14.74
C MET A 70 21.30 4.57 14.53
N ARG A 71 21.43 5.35 13.44
CA ARG A 71 22.61 6.21 13.22
C ARG A 71 22.66 7.34 14.26
N ILE A 72 21.54 8.02 14.48
CA ILE A 72 21.43 9.10 15.47
C ILE A 72 21.72 8.57 16.87
N GLU A 73 21.22 7.37 17.19
CA GLU A 73 21.46 6.74 18.50
C GLU A 73 22.93 6.36 18.70
N LYS A 74 23.61 5.85 17.66
CA LYS A 74 25.05 5.60 17.70
C LYS A 74 25.86 6.89 17.89
N GLU A 75 25.58 7.95 17.14
CA GLU A 75 26.29 9.23 17.30
C GLU A 75 26.14 9.81 18.72
N LYS A 76 24.95 9.70 19.32
CA LYS A 76 24.72 10.12 20.71
C LYS A 76 25.54 9.31 21.71
N LEU A 77 25.69 8.00 21.49
CA LEU A 77 26.53 7.14 22.34
C LEU A 77 28.02 7.46 22.20
N PHE A 78 28.49 7.78 20.99
CA PHE A 78 29.89 8.18 20.77
C PHE A 78 30.23 9.51 21.44
N ARG A 79 29.39 10.54 21.28
CA ARG A 79 29.60 11.84 21.94
C ARG A 79 29.62 11.73 23.46
N LYS A 80 28.73 10.91 24.03
CA LYS A 80 28.69 10.70 25.49
C LYS A 80 29.93 9.99 26.04
N ASN A 81 30.60 9.16 25.23
CA ASN A 81 31.86 8.51 25.61
C ASN A 81 33.08 9.44 25.47
N GLU A 82 33.08 10.36 24.51
CA GLU A 82 34.11 11.41 24.39
C GLU A 82 34.02 12.42 25.53
N ASP A 83 32.81 12.81 25.96
CA ASP A 83 32.62 13.71 27.10
C ASP A 83 32.94 13.06 28.47
N ALA A 84 33.12 11.73 28.51
CA ALA A 84 33.41 10.96 29.71
C ALA A 84 34.90 10.55 29.84
N SER A 85 35.74 10.89 28.86
CA SER A 85 37.21 10.71 28.89
C SER A 85 37.91 12.04 29.13
#